data_AF-A0A2Z6LXQ9-F1
#
_entry.id   AF-A0A2Z6LXQ9-F1
#
_cell.length_a   1.000
_cell.length_b   1.000
_cell.length_c   1.000
_cell.angle_alpha   90.00
_cell.angle_beta   90.00
_cell.angle_gamma   90.00
#
_symmetry.space_group_name_H-M   'P 1'
#
loop_
_entity.id
_entity.type
_entity.pdbx_description
1 polymer ?
#
loop_
_entity_poly.entity_id
_entity_poly.type
_entity_poly.pdbx_seq_one_letter_code
_entity_poly.pdbx_strand_id
1 'polypeptide(L)'
;VYPVWKWFEKQDGIRSLQKDSTDPAPEFYNIYLERPKGDADGYDLVVVDAMHKANYASRICHSCRPNCEAKVTAVDGQYQIGIYSVRKIQHGEEITFDYNSVTESKEEYEASVCLCGSQVCRGSYLNLTGEGAFQKVLKDSHGILDRHYLMLEACESNSVSEEDYNDLGRAGLGSCLLGGLPDWLVAYAARLVRFINFERTKLPEEILKHNLDEKRKYFSDVCLEVERSDAEVQAEGVYNQRLQNLAVTLDKVRYVMRCIFGDPRKAPPPLEKLSPEEVVSSLWKGEGSSVEELLQCIAAYVEEGILNDLRSKIHAHDPSSSADIQKELRKSLLWLRDEIRSLSCTYKCRHDAAADLLHIYAYTKYFFRIQEYQTITSPPVHISPLDLGPKYTNKSGAEIQEYRKVYGENYCLGQLIFWHNQSNTDPDQTLVKASKGCLSLPDIGSFYANAQNPSQNRVYGPRTVRSMLERMEKQSQRSWPKDQIWLFRSSPKFFGSPMLDAVINNSTLDREMIHWLKHRPEAVWDR
;
A
#
# COMPACT_ATOMS: atom_id res chain seq x y z
N VAL A 1 10.08 -26.39 -5.98
CA VAL A 1 10.42 -25.36 -4.98
C VAL A 1 10.75 -24.08 -5.72
N TYR A 2 10.16 -22.96 -5.32
CA TYR A 2 10.31 -21.66 -5.94
C TYR A 2 10.80 -20.64 -4.90
N PRO A 3 11.70 -19.72 -5.27
CA PRO A 3 11.81 -18.47 -4.52
C PRO A 3 10.46 -17.74 -4.60
N VAL A 4 10.16 -16.96 -3.57
CA VAL A 4 8.83 -16.40 -3.38
C VAL A 4 8.45 -15.48 -4.54
N TRP A 5 9.34 -14.56 -4.94
CA TRP A 5 9.08 -13.65 -6.07
C TRP A 5 8.64 -14.39 -7.34
N LYS A 6 9.27 -15.54 -7.65
CA LYS A 6 9.00 -16.32 -8.86
C LYS A 6 7.69 -17.12 -8.75
N TRP A 7 7.33 -17.56 -7.55
CA TRP A 7 6.03 -18.17 -7.30
C TRP A 7 4.91 -17.16 -7.58
N PHE A 8 5.04 -15.92 -7.10
CA PHE A 8 4.07 -14.87 -7.35
C PHE A 8 4.00 -14.47 -8.84
N GLU A 9 5.12 -14.46 -9.59
CA GLU A 9 5.08 -14.29 -11.05
C GLU A 9 4.24 -15.38 -11.74
N LYS A 10 4.41 -16.63 -11.31
CA LYS A 10 3.62 -17.76 -11.83
C LYS A 10 2.13 -17.58 -11.52
N GLN A 11 1.78 -17.18 -10.30
CA GLN A 11 0.40 -16.89 -9.92
C GLN A 11 -0.22 -15.75 -10.73
N ASP A 12 0.54 -14.67 -10.97
CA ASP A 12 0.07 -13.55 -11.80
C ASP A 12 -0.18 -13.97 -13.24
N GLY A 13 0.69 -14.81 -13.80
CA GLY A 13 0.50 -15.37 -15.13
C GLY A 13 -0.71 -16.31 -15.22
N ILE A 14 -0.95 -17.15 -14.21
CA ILE A 14 -2.14 -18.01 -14.13
C ILE A 14 -3.41 -17.14 -14.14
N ARG A 15 -3.47 -16.10 -13.29
CA ARG A 15 -4.59 -15.15 -13.23
C ARG A 15 -4.79 -14.44 -14.57
N SER A 16 -3.70 -14.01 -15.21
CA SER A 16 -3.75 -13.36 -16.52
C SER A 16 -4.33 -14.25 -17.62
N LEU A 17 -4.09 -15.56 -17.55
CA LEU A 17 -4.59 -16.54 -18.54
C LEU A 17 -6.03 -16.97 -18.26
N GLN A 18 -6.45 -17.03 -17.00
CA GLN A 18 -7.81 -17.43 -16.61
C GLN A 18 -8.88 -16.40 -17.00
N LYS A 19 -8.50 -15.13 -17.27
CA LYS A 19 -9.34 -14.04 -17.86
C LYS A 19 -10.68 -13.72 -17.17
N ASP A 20 -11.11 -14.48 -16.16
CA ASP A 20 -12.38 -14.32 -15.47
C ASP A 20 -12.11 -14.18 -13.96
N SER A 21 -12.46 -13.01 -13.40
CA SER A 21 -12.22 -12.69 -11.98
C SER A 21 -13.21 -13.37 -11.04
N THR A 22 -14.15 -14.15 -11.57
CA THR A 22 -15.22 -14.81 -10.81
C THR A 22 -15.01 -16.31 -10.63
N ASP A 23 -14.07 -16.91 -11.38
CA ASP A 23 -13.76 -18.32 -11.21
C ASP A 23 -12.93 -18.53 -9.92
N PRO A 24 -13.24 -19.57 -9.12
CA PRO A 24 -12.51 -19.85 -7.90
C PRO A 24 -11.03 -20.05 -8.23
N ALA A 25 -10.16 -19.56 -7.35
CA ALA A 25 -8.72 -19.72 -7.49
C ALA A 25 -8.38 -21.21 -7.77
N PRO A 26 -7.44 -21.50 -8.69
CA PRO A 26 -7.05 -22.88 -8.93
C PRO A 26 -6.60 -23.52 -7.62
N GLU A 27 -6.90 -24.82 -7.43
CA GLU A 27 -6.43 -25.58 -6.27
C GLU A 27 -4.90 -25.55 -6.25
N PHE A 28 -4.32 -24.73 -5.37
CA PHE A 28 -2.89 -24.66 -5.23
C PHE A 28 -2.42 -25.77 -4.27
N TYR A 29 -1.72 -26.75 -4.82
CA TYR A 29 -0.99 -27.75 -4.02
C TYR A 29 0.37 -27.17 -3.60
N ASN A 30 0.35 -26.08 -2.83
CA ASN A 30 1.57 -25.44 -2.33
C ASN A 30 1.63 -25.35 -0.80
N ILE A 31 2.84 -25.32 -0.28
CA ILE A 31 3.13 -25.08 1.14
C ILE A 31 4.37 -24.20 1.26
N TYR A 32 4.38 -23.32 2.26
CA TYR A 32 5.57 -22.55 2.59
C TYR A 32 6.55 -23.42 3.38
N LEU A 33 7.78 -23.52 2.89
CA LEU A 33 8.90 -24.06 3.65
C LEU A 33 9.56 -22.86 4.35
N GLU A 34 9.21 -22.66 5.61
CA GLU A 34 9.67 -21.54 6.43
C GLU A 34 10.92 -21.94 7.23
N ARG A 35 12.01 -21.19 7.05
CA ARG A 35 13.19 -21.30 7.91
C ARG A 35 12.81 -20.83 9.32
N PRO A 36 13.10 -21.59 10.39
CA PRO A 36 12.73 -21.20 11.74
C PRO A 36 13.33 -19.85 12.15
N LYS A 37 12.56 -19.01 12.87
CA LYS A 37 13.01 -17.70 13.38
C LYS A 37 14.23 -17.76 14.30
N GLY A 38 14.49 -18.92 14.93
CA GLY A 38 15.65 -19.15 15.79
C GLY A 38 16.91 -19.62 15.06
N ASP A 39 16.87 -19.74 13.73
CA ASP A 39 18.06 -20.02 12.91
C ASP A 39 19.04 -18.83 12.97
N ALA A 40 20.34 -19.12 12.94
CA ALA A 40 21.38 -18.09 13.05
C ALA A 40 21.35 -17.07 11.90
N ASP A 41 20.91 -17.48 10.71
CA ASP A 41 20.74 -16.60 9.56
C ASP A 41 19.40 -15.85 9.57
N GLY A 42 18.47 -16.24 10.45
CA GLY A 42 17.13 -15.67 10.60
C GLY A 42 16.06 -16.35 9.76
N TYR A 43 14.86 -15.77 9.76
CA TYR A 43 13.67 -16.23 9.08
C TYR A 43 13.70 -15.92 7.58
N ASP A 44 13.30 -16.90 6.78
CA ASP A 44 13.11 -16.80 5.33
C ASP A 44 12.10 -17.87 4.90
N LEU A 45 11.56 -17.76 3.68
CA LEU A 45 10.64 -18.77 3.18
C LEU A 45 10.80 -19.02 1.68
N VAL A 46 10.45 -20.23 1.27
CA VAL A 46 10.31 -20.63 -0.13
C VAL A 46 8.98 -21.36 -0.33
N VAL A 47 8.52 -21.44 -1.57
CA VAL A 47 7.26 -22.12 -1.88
C VAL A 47 7.53 -23.50 -2.45
N VAL A 48 6.99 -24.54 -1.81
CA VAL A 48 7.02 -25.91 -2.32
C VAL A 48 5.72 -26.15 -3.10
N ASP A 49 5.84 -26.19 -4.42
CA ASP A 49 4.77 -26.59 -5.35
C ASP A 49 4.82 -28.11 -5.55
N ALA A 50 3.79 -28.80 -5.07
CA ALA A 50 3.62 -30.25 -5.15
C ALA A 50 2.72 -30.69 -6.31
N MET A 51 2.25 -29.76 -7.16
CA MET A 51 1.28 -30.09 -8.22
C MET A 51 1.92 -30.89 -9.36
N HIS A 52 3.17 -30.57 -9.72
CA HIS A 52 3.85 -31.19 -10.87
C HIS A 52 4.73 -32.39 -10.47
N LYS A 53 5.34 -32.32 -9.28
CA LYS A 53 6.22 -33.36 -8.75
C LYS A 53 6.02 -33.46 -7.25
N ALA A 54 5.55 -34.62 -6.79
CA ALA A 54 5.30 -34.89 -5.38
C ALA A 54 5.47 -36.37 -5.04
N ASN A 55 5.54 -36.65 -3.74
CA ASN A 55 5.38 -37.98 -3.17
C ASN A 55 3.97 -38.13 -2.58
N TYR A 56 3.72 -39.21 -1.84
CA TYR A 56 2.41 -39.46 -1.22
C TYR A 56 1.96 -38.39 -0.21
N ALA A 57 2.87 -37.58 0.34
CA ALA A 57 2.53 -36.57 1.33
C ALA A 57 1.63 -35.45 0.77
N SER A 58 1.67 -35.19 -0.55
CA SER A 58 0.80 -34.18 -1.18
C SER A 58 -0.67 -34.57 -1.22
N ARG A 59 -1.00 -35.82 -0.87
CA ARG A 59 -2.36 -36.35 -0.82
C ARG A 59 -2.95 -36.38 0.59
N ILE A 60 -2.20 -35.93 1.60
CA ILE A 60 -2.67 -35.95 2.98
C ILE A 60 -3.69 -34.82 3.15
N CYS A 61 -4.90 -35.18 3.58
CA CYS A 61 -6.01 -34.26 3.70
C CYS A 61 -5.95 -33.37 4.95
N HIS A 62 -6.69 -32.27 4.89
CA HIS A 62 -6.93 -31.40 6.03
C HIS A 62 -7.86 -32.05 7.07
N SER A 63 -7.58 -31.82 8.35
CA SER A 63 -8.56 -31.96 9.43
C SER A 63 -8.41 -30.84 10.46
N CYS A 64 -9.52 -30.29 10.95
CA CYS A 64 -9.53 -29.38 12.09
C CYS A 64 -9.22 -30.09 13.43
N ARG A 65 -9.25 -31.43 13.45
CA ARG A 65 -8.79 -32.26 14.57
C ARG A 65 -7.81 -33.32 14.03
N PRO A 66 -6.59 -32.92 13.65
CA PRO A 66 -5.68 -33.78 12.94
C PRO A 66 -5.06 -34.86 13.83
N ASN A 67 -4.44 -35.86 13.20
CA ASN A 67 -3.60 -36.87 13.88
C ASN A 67 -2.11 -36.75 13.56
N CYS A 68 -1.76 -35.87 12.62
CA CYS A 68 -0.40 -35.47 12.31
C CYS A 68 -0.24 -33.94 12.29
N GLU A 69 1.00 -33.48 12.33
CA GLU A 69 1.41 -32.08 12.13
C GLU A 69 2.53 -32.01 11.09
N ALA A 70 2.58 -30.92 10.33
CA ALA A 70 3.70 -30.60 9.45
C ALA A 70 4.74 -29.78 10.23
N LYS A 71 6.00 -30.20 10.22
CA LYS A 71 7.12 -29.50 10.86
C LYS A 71 8.30 -29.37 9.94
N VAL A 72 8.94 -28.21 9.97
CA VAL A 72 10.21 -27.99 9.27
C VAL A 72 11.34 -28.61 10.10
N THR A 73 12.07 -29.54 9.51
CA THR A 73 13.19 -30.27 10.13
C THR A 73 14.44 -30.12 9.26
N ALA A 74 15.60 -29.99 9.90
CA ALA A 74 16.89 -30.07 9.23
C ALA A 74 17.30 -31.53 9.06
N VAL A 75 17.48 -31.97 7.81
CA VAL A 75 17.98 -33.30 7.44
C VAL A 75 19.15 -33.11 6.50
N ASP A 76 20.33 -33.65 6.85
CA ASP A 76 21.57 -33.52 6.05
C ASP A 76 21.91 -32.06 5.67
N GLY A 77 21.68 -31.13 6.59
CA GLY A 77 21.94 -29.70 6.38
C GLY A 77 20.93 -28.97 5.49
N GLN A 78 19.82 -29.61 5.13
CA GLN A 78 18.74 -29.01 4.35
C GLN A 78 17.42 -29.00 5.11
N TYR A 79 16.66 -27.91 4.97
CA TYR A 79 15.32 -27.83 5.52
C TYR A 79 14.32 -28.61 4.68
N GLN A 80 13.55 -29.47 5.34
CA GLN A 80 12.50 -30.30 4.75
C GLN A 80 11.23 -30.22 5.58
N ILE A 81 10.08 -30.47 4.95
CA ILE A 81 8.79 -30.56 5.65
C ILE A 81 8.55 -32.04 5.99
N GLY A 82 8.60 -32.36 7.28
CA GLY A 82 8.25 -33.68 7.80
C GLY A 82 6.83 -33.69 8.35
N ILE A 83 6.12 -34.82 8.16
CA ILE A 83 4.80 -35.06 8.76
C ILE A 83 4.99 -36.00 9.95
N TYR A 84 4.62 -35.55 11.15
CA TYR A 84 4.80 -36.28 12.40
C TYR A 84 3.47 -36.55 13.09
N SER A 85 3.29 -37.74 13.65
CA SER A 85 2.08 -38.08 14.41
C SER A 85 2.05 -37.31 15.74
N VAL A 86 0.94 -36.65 16.04
CA VAL A 86 0.73 -35.96 17.34
C VAL A 86 0.02 -36.86 18.37
N ARG A 87 -0.48 -38.01 17.92
CA ARG A 87 -1.07 -39.06 18.78
C ARG A 87 -0.91 -40.43 18.13
N LYS A 88 -1.21 -41.49 18.87
CA LYS A 88 -1.31 -42.84 18.31
C LYS A 88 -2.37 -42.90 17.22
N ILE A 89 -2.01 -43.46 16.06
CA ILE A 89 -2.88 -43.64 14.88
C ILE A 89 -3.23 -45.14 14.79
N GLN A 90 -4.52 -45.45 14.67
CA GLN A 90 -4.97 -46.84 14.56
C GLN A 90 -4.88 -47.36 13.12
N HIS A 91 -4.78 -48.68 12.95
CA HIS A 91 -4.79 -49.27 11.62
C HIS A 91 -6.11 -48.95 10.88
N GLY A 92 -5.99 -48.40 9.67
CA GLY A 92 -7.13 -47.96 8.85
C GLY A 92 -7.62 -46.54 9.13
N GLU A 93 -7.02 -45.83 10.10
CA GLU A 93 -7.30 -44.41 10.33
C GLU A 93 -6.62 -43.55 9.26
N GLU A 94 -7.35 -42.61 8.65
CA GLU A 94 -6.80 -41.67 7.67
C GLU A 94 -5.79 -40.72 8.32
N ILE A 95 -4.65 -40.52 7.68
CA ILE A 95 -3.65 -39.54 8.11
C ILE A 95 -4.11 -38.14 7.69
N THR A 96 -4.14 -37.20 8.63
CA THR A 96 -4.58 -35.81 8.38
C THR A 96 -3.74 -34.82 9.18
N PHE A 97 -3.55 -33.60 8.64
CA PHE A 97 -2.91 -32.49 9.35
C PHE A 97 -3.70 -31.18 9.19
N ASP A 98 -3.48 -30.20 10.06
CA ASP A 98 -4.03 -28.86 9.84
C ASP A 98 -3.15 -28.13 8.80
N TYR A 99 -3.76 -27.65 7.72
CA TYR A 99 -3.03 -26.93 6.67
C TYR A 99 -2.49 -25.59 7.18
N ASN A 100 -3.11 -25.01 8.21
CA ASN A 100 -2.76 -23.69 8.75
C ASN A 100 -2.66 -22.59 7.70
N SER A 101 -3.36 -22.74 6.58
CA SER A 101 -3.37 -21.80 5.48
C SER A 101 -4.21 -20.57 5.85
N VAL A 102 -3.71 -19.39 5.50
CA VAL A 102 -4.35 -18.11 5.76
C VAL A 102 -4.70 -17.46 4.44
N THR A 103 -5.88 -16.84 4.35
CA THR A 103 -6.27 -16.03 3.19
C THR A 103 -6.75 -14.64 3.62
N GLU A 104 -6.49 -13.67 2.75
CA GLU A 104 -7.05 -12.32 2.84
C GLU A 104 -8.31 -12.15 1.98
N SER A 105 -8.63 -13.11 1.11
CA SER A 105 -9.84 -13.07 0.27
C SER A 105 -11.00 -13.77 0.98
N LYS A 106 -12.10 -13.03 1.12
CA LYS A 106 -13.35 -13.59 1.63
C LYS A 106 -13.91 -14.64 0.67
N GLU A 107 -13.84 -14.36 -0.62
CA GLU A 107 -14.34 -15.22 -1.68
C GLU A 107 -13.60 -16.57 -1.67
N GLU A 108 -12.28 -16.54 -1.51
CA GLU A 108 -11.46 -17.76 -1.35
C GLU A 108 -11.85 -18.51 -0.07
N TYR A 109 -11.95 -17.80 1.06
CA TYR A 109 -12.35 -18.41 2.33
C TYR A 109 -13.71 -19.11 2.26
N GLU A 110 -14.70 -18.48 1.63
CA GLU A 110 -16.06 -19.00 1.43
C GLU A 110 -16.09 -20.19 0.47
N ALA A 111 -15.21 -20.22 -0.54
CA ALA A 111 -15.05 -21.34 -1.45
C ALA A 111 -14.32 -22.54 -0.82
N SER A 112 -13.48 -22.31 0.19
CA SER A 112 -12.63 -23.31 0.85
C SER A 112 -13.34 -24.11 1.96
N VAL A 113 -14.50 -24.69 1.63
CA VAL A 113 -15.32 -25.47 2.57
C VAL A 113 -14.55 -26.70 3.12
N CYS A 114 -14.54 -26.85 4.44
CA CYS A 114 -13.92 -27.98 5.13
C CYS A 114 -14.87 -29.16 5.26
N LEU A 115 -14.45 -30.32 4.75
CA LEU A 115 -15.22 -31.56 4.77
C LEU A 115 -14.65 -32.61 5.75
N CYS A 116 -13.88 -32.20 6.75
CA CYS A 116 -13.18 -33.12 7.66
C CYS A 116 -14.11 -33.92 8.61
N GLY A 117 -15.38 -33.55 8.74
CA GLY A 117 -16.35 -34.25 9.60
C GLY A 117 -16.10 -34.14 11.11
N SER A 118 -15.12 -33.35 11.55
CA SER A 118 -14.83 -33.13 12.98
C SER A 118 -15.96 -32.36 13.68
N GLN A 119 -16.26 -32.70 14.94
CA GLN A 119 -17.21 -31.96 15.78
C GLN A 119 -16.74 -30.54 16.11
N VAL A 120 -15.44 -30.28 15.99
CA VAL A 120 -14.81 -28.96 16.19
C VAL A 120 -14.35 -28.35 14.85
N CYS A 121 -15.02 -28.71 13.75
CA CYS A 121 -14.71 -28.17 12.43
C CYS A 121 -14.93 -26.65 12.39
N ARG A 122 -13.96 -25.92 11.80
CA ARG A 122 -14.04 -24.47 11.58
C ARG A 122 -14.96 -24.07 10.41
N GLY A 123 -15.47 -25.03 9.65
CA GLY A 123 -16.27 -24.79 8.43
C GLY A 123 -15.44 -24.50 7.18
N SER A 124 -14.29 -23.84 7.32
CA SER A 124 -13.29 -23.65 6.25
C SER A 124 -11.95 -24.28 6.64
N TYR A 125 -11.17 -24.73 5.64
CA TYR A 125 -9.79 -25.18 5.86
C TYR A 125 -8.76 -24.05 5.76
N LEU A 126 -9.22 -22.83 5.42
CA LEU A 126 -8.44 -21.60 5.49
C LEU A 126 -8.81 -20.79 6.74
N ASN A 127 -7.91 -19.95 7.21
CA ASN A 127 -8.19 -18.91 8.19
C ASN A 127 -8.32 -17.55 7.48
N LEU A 128 -9.39 -16.80 7.70
CA LEU A 128 -9.60 -15.47 7.11
C LEU A 128 -8.98 -14.37 7.98
N THR A 129 -8.04 -13.60 7.43
CA THR A 129 -7.41 -12.45 8.12
C THR A 129 -7.60 -11.13 7.37
N GLY A 130 -8.25 -11.14 6.21
CA GLY A 130 -8.38 -9.98 5.31
C GLY A 130 -9.56 -9.04 5.58
N GLU A 131 -10.47 -9.39 6.50
CA GLU A 131 -11.71 -8.63 6.71
C GLU A 131 -11.93 -8.20 8.17
N GLY A 132 -12.82 -7.22 8.33
CA GLY A 132 -13.37 -6.85 9.64
C GLY A 132 -12.32 -6.40 10.65
N ALA A 133 -12.39 -7.00 11.84
CA ALA A 133 -11.56 -6.65 13.00
C ALA A 133 -10.06 -6.90 12.77
N PHE A 134 -9.69 -7.91 11.98
CA PHE A 134 -8.29 -8.29 11.73
C PHE A 134 -7.46 -7.22 11.02
N GLN A 135 -8.12 -6.28 10.34
CA GLN A 135 -7.47 -5.20 9.59
C GLN A 135 -7.68 -3.82 10.25
N LYS A 136 -8.34 -3.78 11.41
CA LYS A 136 -8.77 -2.54 12.02
C LYS A 136 -7.59 -1.69 12.48
N VAL A 137 -6.65 -2.28 13.21
CA VAL A 137 -5.46 -1.58 13.71
C VAL A 137 -4.59 -1.10 12.54
N LEU A 138 -4.32 -1.96 11.55
CA LEU A 138 -3.66 -1.57 10.29
C LEU A 138 -4.33 -0.35 9.62
N LYS A 139 -5.66 -0.36 9.45
CA LYS A 139 -6.38 0.72 8.77
C LYS A 139 -6.39 2.03 9.57
N ASP A 140 -6.48 1.93 10.90
CA ASP A 140 -6.61 3.09 11.78
C ASP A 140 -5.24 3.72 12.11
N SER A 141 -4.18 2.91 12.23
CA SER A 141 -2.86 3.37 12.67
C SER A 141 -1.78 3.32 11.60
N HIS A 142 -1.95 2.57 10.50
CA HIS A 142 -0.93 2.37 9.46
C HIS A 142 -1.50 2.56 8.05
N GLY A 143 -2.26 3.64 7.88
CA GLY A 143 -2.80 4.06 6.61
C GLY A 143 -1.72 4.51 5.62
N ILE A 144 -2.12 5.10 4.48
CA ILE A 144 -1.15 5.45 3.43
C ILE A 144 -0.15 6.53 3.86
N LEU A 145 -0.58 7.51 4.66
CA LEU A 145 0.28 8.63 5.04
C LEU A 145 1.31 8.21 6.08
N ASP A 146 0.91 7.40 7.05
CA ASP A 146 1.82 6.80 8.03
C ASP A 146 2.91 5.95 7.34
N ARG A 147 2.50 5.11 6.38
CA ARG A 147 3.45 4.30 5.59
C ARG A 147 4.45 5.14 4.81
N HIS A 148 4.01 6.24 4.20
CA HIS A 148 4.92 7.16 3.51
C HIS A 148 5.83 7.90 4.49
N TYR A 149 5.34 8.28 5.66
CA TYR A 149 6.14 8.89 6.72
C TYR A 149 7.28 7.94 7.16
N LEU A 150 6.96 6.69 7.51
CA LEU A 150 7.98 5.71 7.91
C LEU A 150 9.00 5.44 6.78
N MET A 151 8.54 5.43 5.52
CA MET A 151 9.44 5.30 4.36
C MET A 151 10.34 6.52 4.20
N LEU A 152 9.79 7.73 4.30
CA LEU A 152 10.56 8.99 4.21
C LEU A 152 11.64 9.03 5.29
N GLU A 153 11.29 8.70 6.52
CA GLU A 153 12.25 8.70 7.64
C GLU A 153 13.39 7.68 7.41
N ALA A 154 13.07 6.50 6.88
CA ALA A 154 14.06 5.50 6.51
C ALA A 154 14.95 5.93 5.33
N CYS A 155 14.36 6.60 4.33
CA CYS A 155 15.07 7.15 3.18
C CYS A 155 16.00 8.31 3.56
N GLU A 156 15.54 9.21 4.44
CA GLU A 156 16.32 10.36 4.92
C GLU A 156 17.48 9.92 5.81
N SER A 157 17.24 8.97 6.72
CA SER A 157 18.30 8.44 7.59
C SER A 157 19.32 7.62 6.80
N ASN A 158 18.86 6.84 5.81
CA ASN A 158 19.66 5.94 4.96
C ASN A 158 20.78 5.22 5.73
N SER A 159 20.46 4.78 6.94
CA SER A 159 21.37 4.14 7.89
C SER A 159 20.55 3.26 8.83
N VAL A 160 21.18 2.21 9.34
CA VAL A 160 20.55 1.25 10.26
C VAL A 160 21.15 1.45 11.65
N SER A 161 20.30 1.70 12.64
CA SER A 161 20.73 1.82 14.03
C SER A 161 20.85 0.46 14.72
N GLU A 162 21.56 0.41 15.85
CA GLU A 162 21.60 -0.78 16.70
C GLU A 162 20.19 -1.16 17.22
N GLU A 163 19.33 -0.19 17.47
CA GLU A 163 17.93 -0.44 17.85
C GLU A 163 17.14 -1.10 16.72
N ASP A 164 17.36 -0.68 15.48
CA ASP A 164 16.76 -1.32 14.30
C ASP A 164 17.17 -2.80 14.20
N TYR A 165 18.46 -3.11 14.37
CA TYR A 165 18.94 -4.49 14.36
C TYR A 165 18.36 -5.32 15.52
N ASN A 166 18.22 -4.73 16.70
CA ASN A 166 17.61 -5.40 17.85
C ASN A 166 16.13 -5.73 17.60
N ASP A 167 15.36 -4.81 17.03
CA ASP A 167 13.95 -5.02 16.71
C ASP A 167 13.77 -6.10 15.63
N LEU A 168 14.57 -6.03 14.57
CA LEU A 168 14.61 -7.03 13.49
C LEU A 168 14.98 -8.42 14.04
N GLY A 169 16.03 -8.50 14.86
CA GLY A 169 16.49 -9.75 15.47
C GLY A 169 15.44 -10.37 16.40
N ARG A 170 14.72 -9.57 17.19
CA ARG A 170 13.61 -10.05 18.04
C ARG A 170 12.43 -10.58 17.22
N ALA A 171 12.19 -10.04 16.02
CA ALA A 171 11.21 -10.56 15.08
C ALA A 171 11.71 -11.81 14.30
N GLY A 172 12.97 -12.20 14.51
CA GLY A 172 13.61 -13.31 13.82
C GLY A 172 14.09 -12.96 12.41
N LEU A 173 14.15 -11.70 12.01
CA LEU A 173 14.61 -11.30 10.68
C LEU A 173 16.14 -11.10 10.71
N GLY A 174 16.86 -11.89 9.92
CA GLY A 174 18.32 -11.97 9.95
C GLY A 174 18.99 -11.80 8.59
N SER A 175 20.26 -12.24 8.50
CA SER A 175 21.13 -12.07 7.33
C SER A 175 20.58 -12.71 6.05
N CYS A 176 19.80 -13.80 6.12
CA CYS A 176 19.21 -14.42 4.92
C CYS A 176 18.25 -13.48 4.19
N LEU A 177 17.48 -12.69 4.94
CA LEU A 177 16.48 -11.77 4.40
C LEU A 177 16.98 -10.32 4.29
N LEU A 178 17.88 -9.91 5.17
CA LEU A 178 18.37 -8.53 5.24
C LEU A 178 19.73 -8.33 4.56
N GLY A 179 20.52 -9.39 4.44
CA GLY A 179 21.86 -9.34 3.87
C GLY A 179 21.84 -8.82 2.44
N GLY A 180 22.69 -7.81 2.18
CA GLY A 180 22.84 -7.20 0.86
C GLY A 180 21.69 -6.29 0.43
N LEU A 181 20.74 -5.99 1.31
CA LEU A 181 19.78 -4.90 1.08
C LEU A 181 20.43 -3.53 1.37
N PRO A 182 19.95 -2.44 0.76
CA PRO A 182 20.41 -1.10 1.09
C PRO A 182 19.93 -0.68 2.49
N ASP A 183 20.68 0.19 3.15
CA ASP A 183 20.45 0.58 4.55
C ASP A 183 19.06 1.18 4.78
N TRP A 184 18.60 2.07 3.89
CA TRP A 184 17.23 2.62 3.97
C TRP A 184 16.14 1.54 3.98
N LEU A 185 16.35 0.42 3.26
CA LEU A 185 15.36 -0.65 3.19
C LEU A 185 15.36 -1.50 4.47
N VAL A 186 16.54 -1.76 5.03
CA VAL A 186 16.67 -2.44 6.33
C VAL A 186 16.06 -1.58 7.43
N ALA A 187 16.33 -0.27 7.43
CA ALA A 187 15.76 0.69 8.37
C ALA A 187 14.24 0.81 8.22
N TYR A 188 13.69 0.74 7.00
CA TYR A 188 12.24 0.69 6.78
C TYR A 188 11.64 -0.62 7.30
N ALA A 189 12.29 -1.77 7.08
CA ALA A 189 11.83 -3.06 7.61
C ALA A 189 11.77 -3.05 9.15
N ALA A 190 12.72 -2.41 9.83
CA ALA A 190 12.69 -2.25 11.28
C ALA A 190 11.49 -1.41 11.75
N ARG A 191 11.20 -0.29 11.08
CA ARG A 191 10.00 0.53 11.35
C ARG A 191 8.70 -0.26 11.15
N LEU A 192 8.63 -1.09 10.11
CA LEU A 192 7.50 -2.00 9.91
C LEU A 192 7.39 -3.03 11.04
N VAL A 193 8.49 -3.61 11.51
CA VAL A 193 8.48 -4.54 12.66
C VAL A 193 7.97 -3.87 13.93
N ARG A 194 8.34 -2.61 14.19
CA ARG A 194 7.78 -1.83 15.31
C ARG A 194 6.26 -1.68 15.19
N PHE A 195 5.77 -1.34 14.00
CA PHE A 195 4.33 -1.30 13.75
C PHE A 195 3.65 -2.67 13.93
N ILE A 196 4.24 -3.75 13.41
CA ILE A 196 3.70 -5.12 13.53
C ILE A 196 3.61 -5.52 15.01
N ASN A 197 4.62 -5.19 15.82
CA ASN A 197 4.58 -5.41 17.26
C ASN A 197 3.53 -4.54 17.96
N PHE A 198 3.38 -3.27 17.55
CA PHE A 198 2.30 -2.41 18.03
C PHE A 198 0.92 -3.02 17.71
N GLU A 199 0.69 -3.47 16.48
CA GLU A 199 -0.55 -4.15 16.05
C GLU A 199 -0.82 -5.38 16.91
N ARG A 200 0.19 -6.22 17.16
CA ARG A 200 0.08 -7.41 18.02
C ARG A 200 -0.46 -7.08 19.43
N THR A 201 -0.13 -5.91 19.98
CA THR A 201 -0.62 -5.51 21.32
C THR A 201 -2.04 -4.95 21.33
N LYS A 202 -2.53 -4.42 20.20
CA LYS A 202 -3.82 -3.72 20.11
C LYS A 202 -4.92 -4.57 19.50
N LEU A 203 -4.54 -5.45 18.58
CA LEU A 203 -5.48 -6.25 17.81
C LEU A 203 -6.35 -7.23 18.64
N PRO A 204 -5.87 -7.86 19.73
CA PRO A 204 -6.71 -8.76 20.54
C PRO A 204 -7.99 -8.08 21.06
N GLU A 205 -7.92 -6.81 21.47
CA GLU A 205 -9.08 -6.09 21.99
C GLU A 205 -10.13 -5.83 20.90
N GLU A 206 -9.69 -5.48 19.68
CA GLU A 206 -10.58 -5.25 18.54
C GLU A 206 -11.24 -6.54 18.05
N ILE A 207 -10.48 -7.64 18.02
CA ILE A 207 -11.01 -8.98 17.70
C ILE A 207 -12.02 -9.42 18.76
N LEU A 208 -11.68 -9.30 20.05
CA LEU A 208 -12.57 -9.67 21.14
C LEU A 208 -13.89 -8.91 21.06
N LYS A 209 -13.84 -7.60 20.85
CA LYS A 209 -15.03 -6.77 20.69
C LYS A 209 -15.91 -7.27 19.55
N HIS A 210 -15.32 -7.55 18.39
CA HIS A 210 -16.05 -8.08 17.25
C HIS A 210 -16.67 -9.45 17.52
N ASN A 211 -15.90 -10.39 18.08
CA ASN A 211 -16.36 -11.74 18.39
C ASN A 211 -17.54 -11.72 19.37
N LEU A 212 -17.50 -10.85 20.39
CA LEU A 212 -18.60 -10.67 21.33
C LEU A 212 -19.84 -10.09 20.65
N ASP A 213 -19.68 -9.07 19.81
CA ASP A 213 -20.79 -8.45 19.09
C ASP A 213 -21.47 -9.45 18.12
N GLU A 214 -20.70 -10.34 17.47
CA GLU A 214 -21.25 -11.39 16.61
C GLU A 214 -21.93 -12.51 17.42
N LYS A 215 -21.27 -13.05 18.46
CA LYS A 215 -21.82 -14.17 19.24
C LYS A 215 -23.07 -13.80 20.04
N ARG A 216 -23.15 -12.57 20.57
CA ARG A 216 -24.33 -12.06 21.29
C ARG A 216 -25.60 -11.98 20.43
N LYS A 217 -25.48 -12.06 19.09
CA LYS A 217 -26.65 -12.14 18.20
C LYS A 217 -27.35 -13.50 18.28
N TYR A 218 -26.64 -14.55 18.68
CA TYR A 218 -27.13 -15.94 18.64
C TYR A 218 -27.14 -16.62 20.02
N PHE A 219 -26.30 -16.18 20.95
CA PHE A 219 -26.13 -16.79 22.27
C PHE A 219 -26.35 -15.75 23.39
N SER A 220 -27.13 -16.13 24.41
CA SER A 220 -27.40 -15.28 25.58
C SER A 220 -26.23 -15.25 26.57
N ASP A 221 -25.50 -16.37 26.69
CA ASP A 221 -24.34 -16.51 27.57
C ASP A 221 -23.09 -16.78 26.74
N VAL A 222 -22.09 -15.90 26.86
CA VAL A 222 -20.79 -16.02 26.18
C VAL A 222 -19.69 -16.03 27.23
N CYS A 223 -18.86 -17.08 27.23
CA CYS A 223 -17.75 -17.20 28.16
C CYS A 223 -16.61 -16.24 27.78
N LEU A 224 -16.51 -15.11 28.50
CA LEU A 224 -15.55 -14.05 28.19
C LEU A 224 -14.09 -14.51 28.21
N GLU A 225 -13.72 -15.43 29.10
CA GLU A 225 -12.34 -15.94 29.20
C GLU A 225 -11.93 -16.72 27.95
N VAL A 226 -12.83 -17.54 27.41
CA VAL A 226 -12.59 -18.30 26.18
C VAL A 226 -12.45 -17.36 25.00
N GLU A 227 -13.36 -16.39 24.85
CA GLU A 227 -13.29 -15.42 23.74
C GLU A 227 -12.02 -14.58 23.78
N ARG A 228 -11.54 -14.24 24.98
CA ARG A 228 -10.29 -13.49 25.14
C ARG A 228 -9.09 -14.33 24.68
N SER A 229 -9.01 -15.59 25.13
CA SER A 229 -7.97 -16.51 24.69
C SER A 229 -7.99 -16.71 23.18
N ASP A 230 -9.18 -16.87 22.60
CA ASP A 230 -9.35 -17.02 21.15
C ASP A 230 -8.88 -15.78 20.40
N ALA A 231 -9.22 -14.59 20.88
CA ALA A 231 -8.80 -13.32 20.28
C ALA A 231 -7.28 -13.12 20.33
N GLU A 232 -6.63 -13.52 21.43
CA GLU A 232 -5.16 -13.49 21.58
C GLU A 232 -4.49 -14.44 20.57
N VAL A 233 -4.99 -15.67 20.43
CA VAL A 233 -4.48 -16.64 19.44
C VAL A 233 -4.66 -16.15 18.01
N GLN A 234 -5.84 -15.57 17.70
CA GLN A 234 -6.12 -15.01 16.37
C GLN A 234 -5.21 -13.82 16.04
N ALA A 235 -4.96 -12.92 17.01
CA ALA A 235 -4.04 -11.81 16.85
C ALA A 235 -2.59 -12.27 16.61
N GLU A 236 -2.15 -13.33 17.30
CA GLU A 236 -0.84 -13.94 17.07
C GLU A 236 -0.74 -14.57 15.66
N GLY A 237 -1.84 -15.13 15.15
CA GLY A 237 -1.94 -15.56 13.75
C GLY A 237 -1.71 -14.41 12.76
N VAL A 238 -2.36 -13.26 12.99
CA VAL A 238 -2.15 -12.05 12.17
C VAL A 238 -0.72 -11.55 12.27
N TYR A 239 -0.12 -11.53 13.47
CA TYR A 239 1.28 -11.15 13.67
C TYR A 239 2.24 -12.00 12.82
N ASN A 240 2.09 -13.32 12.84
CA ASN A 240 2.92 -14.21 12.03
C ASN A 240 2.69 -13.99 10.53
N GLN A 241 1.45 -13.77 10.11
CA GLN A 241 1.14 -13.44 8.72
C GLN A 241 1.78 -12.11 8.29
N ARG A 242 1.83 -11.09 9.16
CA ARG A 242 2.51 -9.82 8.84
C ARG A 242 4.00 -9.99 8.61
N LEU A 243 4.68 -10.78 9.46
CA LEU A 243 6.09 -11.09 9.27
C LEU A 243 6.34 -11.88 7.98
N GLN A 244 5.47 -12.83 7.66
CA GLN A 244 5.51 -13.56 6.38
C GLN A 244 5.35 -12.59 5.20
N ASN A 245 4.36 -11.69 5.24
CA ASN A 245 4.13 -10.69 4.19
C ASN A 245 5.31 -9.72 4.02
N LEU A 246 5.98 -9.36 5.11
CA LEU A 246 7.21 -8.56 5.06
C LEU A 246 8.35 -9.34 4.39
N ALA A 247 8.56 -10.61 4.72
CA ALA A 247 9.57 -11.45 4.08
C ALA A 247 9.32 -11.62 2.57
N VAL A 248 8.07 -11.89 2.18
CA VAL A 248 7.64 -11.95 0.78
C VAL A 248 7.94 -10.63 0.06
N THR A 249 7.63 -9.50 0.70
CA THR A 249 7.86 -8.15 0.16
C THR A 249 9.35 -7.89 -0.08
N LEU A 250 10.20 -8.21 0.90
CA LEU A 250 11.64 -8.01 0.80
C LEU A 250 12.26 -8.89 -0.30
N ASP A 251 11.81 -10.14 -0.46
CA ASP A 251 12.28 -11.02 -1.54
C ASP A 251 11.91 -10.49 -2.94
N LYS A 252 10.66 -10.04 -3.12
CA LYS A 252 10.19 -9.41 -4.38
C LYS A 252 10.99 -8.16 -4.72
N VAL A 253 11.19 -7.27 -3.76
CA VAL A 253 11.93 -5.99 -3.96
C VAL A 253 13.40 -6.27 -4.23
N ARG A 254 14.02 -7.20 -3.48
CA ARG A 254 15.41 -7.63 -3.69
C ARG A 254 15.63 -8.15 -5.11
N TYR A 255 14.71 -8.96 -5.64
CA TYR A 255 14.80 -9.46 -7.01
C TYR A 255 14.83 -8.31 -8.02
N VAL A 256 13.87 -7.38 -7.93
CA VAL A 256 13.79 -6.22 -8.84
C VAL A 256 15.04 -5.34 -8.74
N MET A 257 15.50 -5.03 -7.53
CA MET A 257 16.73 -4.27 -7.32
C MET A 257 17.96 -4.96 -7.90
N ARG A 258 18.07 -6.30 -7.78
CA ARG A 258 19.16 -7.06 -8.40
C ARG A 258 19.13 -6.95 -9.92
N CYS A 259 17.95 -7.01 -10.53
CA CYS A 259 17.79 -6.87 -11.97
C CYS A 259 18.18 -5.46 -12.46
N ILE A 260 17.88 -4.41 -11.71
CA ILE A 260 18.13 -3.02 -12.11
C ILE A 260 19.57 -2.58 -11.80
N PHE A 261 20.05 -2.84 -10.58
CA PHE A 261 21.31 -2.29 -10.06
C PHE A 261 22.46 -3.31 -10.03
N GLY A 262 22.18 -4.59 -10.31
CA GLY A 262 23.11 -5.72 -10.14
C GLY A 262 23.35 -6.08 -8.67
N ASP A 263 23.77 -5.10 -7.87
CA ASP A 263 23.91 -5.19 -6.42
C ASP A 263 22.82 -4.34 -5.74
N PRO A 264 21.85 -4.95 -5.02
CA PRO A 264 20.76 -4.21 -4.37
C PRO A 264 21.23 -3.11 -3.40
N ARG A 265 22.44 -3.21 -2.83
CA ARG A 265 23.01 -2.17 -1.95
C ARG A 265 23.20 -0.83 -2.65
N LYS A 266 23.26 -0.83 -3.99
CA LYS A 266 23.40 0.39 -4.80
C LYS A 266 22.06 1.05 -5.13
N ALA A 267 20.93 0.44 -4.76
CA ALA A 267 19.61 1.01 -5.01
C ALA A 267 19.42 2.29 -4.16
N PRO A 268 19.23 3.46 -4.79
CA PRO A 268 19.04 4.72 -4.07
C PRO A 268 17.68 4.74 -3.35
N PRO A 269 17.49 5.54 -2.29
CA PRO A 269 16.19 5.66 -1.64
C PRO A 269 15.07 6.05 -2.62
N PRO A 270 13.88 5.41 -2.57
CA PRO A 270 12.80 5.66 -3.53
C PRO A 270 12.06 6.98 -3.26
N LEU A 271 12.20 7.57 -2.07
CA LEU A 271 11.62 8.85 -1.71
C LEU A 271 12.73 9.84 -1.34
N GLU A 272 12.64 11.05 -1.90
CA GLU A 272 13.61 12.10 -1.65
C GLU A 272 12.91 13.39 -1.23
N LYS A 273 13.24 13.91 -0.05
CA LYS A 273 12.72 15.18 0.44
C LYS A 273 13.29 16.33 -0.38
N LEU A 274 12.43 17.26 -0.77
CA LEU A 274 12.83 18.44 -1.52
C LEU A 274 13.40 19.50 -0.58
N SER A 275 14.49 20.12 -1.00
CA SER A 275 15.01 21.35 -0.39
C SER A 275 14.05 22.52 -0.58
N PRO A 276 14.09 23.56 0.28
CA PRO A 276 13.28 24.77 0.09
C PRO A 276 13.41 25.38 -1.32
N GLU A 277 14.61 25.36 -1.90
CA GLU A 277 14.90 25.85 -3.25
C GLU A 277 14.23 25.01 -4.34
N GLU A 278 14.25 23.68 -4.21
CA GLU A 278 13.56 22.77 -5.13
C GLU A 278 12.03 22.88 -5.01
N VAL A 279 11.52 23.13 -3.80
CA VAL A 279 10.08 23.41 -3.59
C VAL A 279 9.68 24.70 -4.31
N VAL A 280 10.48 25.76 -4.20
CA VAL A 280 10.23 27.02 -4.93
C VAL A 280 10.33 26.82 -6.44
N SER A 281 11.31 26.05 -6.92
CA SER A 281 11.40 25.68 -8.34
C SER A 281 10.14 24.94 -8.80
N SER A 282 9.66 23.97 -8.02
CA SER A 282 8.51 23.13 -8.38
C SER A 282 7.17 23.85 -8.30
N LEU A 283 6.99 24.73 -7.31
CA LEU A 283 5.73 25.45 -7.09
C LEU A 283 5.67 26.81 -7.80
N TRP A 284 6.75 27.60 -7.77
CA TRP A 284 6.71 29.04 -8.10
C TRP A 284 7.30 29.44 -9.45
N LYS A 285 8.49 28.96 -9.83
CA LYS A 285 9.24 29.57 -10.98
C LYS A 285 10.00 28.65 -11.93
N GLY A 286 10.12 27.36 -11.64
CA GLY A 286 10.76 26.40 -12.55
C GLY A 286 9.88 26.09 -13.76
N GLU A 287 10.49 25.48 -14.78
CA GLU A 287 9.78 25.06 -15.98
C GLU A 287 8.69 24.02 -15.65
N GLY A 288 7.46 24.35 -16.01
CA GLY A 288 6.26 23.60 -15.67
C GLY A 288 5.99 23.58 -14.15
N SER A 289 6.32 24.66 -13.45
CA SER A 289 5.91 24.88 -12.06
C SER A 289 4.40 25.05 -11.95
N SER A 290 3.84 24.83 -10.76
CA SER A 290 2.39 24.99 -10.53
C SER A 290 1.89 26.40 -10.82
N VAL A 291 2.68 27.44 -10.53
CA VAL A 291 2.33 28.84 -10.84
C VAL A 291 2.43 29.13 -12.34
N GLU A 292 3.43 28.60 -13.05
CA GLU A 292 3.51 28.74 -14.50
C GLU A 292 2.30 28.09 -15.19
N GLU A 293 1.96 26.87 -14.78
CA GLU A 293 0.80 26.16 -15.31
C GLU A 293 -0.52 26.89 -15.01
N LEU A 294 -0.64 27.46 -13.81
CA LEU A 294 -1.78 28.33 -13.48
C LEU A 294 -1.87 29.50 -14.46
N LEU A 295 -0.76 30.21 -14.71
CA LEU A 295 -0.71 31.33 -15.65
C LEU A 295 -1.10 30.90 -17.08
N GLN A 296 -0.65 29.73 -17.53
CA GLN A 296 -1.05 29.16 -18.83
C GLN A 296 -2.55 28.85 -18.87
N CYS A 297 -3.10 28.28 -17.80
CA CYS A 297 -4.52 27.92 -17.72
C CYS A 297 -5.43 29.15 -17.69
N ILE A 298 -5.06 30.21 -16.96
CA ILE A 298 -5.89 31.43 -16.84
C ILE A 298 -5.79 32.33 -18.08
N ALA A 299 -4.74 32.21 -18.90
CA ALA A 299 -4.49 33.10 -20.04
C ALA A 299 -5.64 33.16 -21.06
N ALA A 300 -6.45 32.10 -21.15
CA ALA A 300 -7.60 32.06 -22.06
C ALA A 300 -8.88 32.70 -21.49
N TYR A 301 -8.88 33.09 -20.21
CA TYR A 301 -10.07 33.57 -19.49
C TYR A 301 -9.89 34.95 -18.88
N VAL A 302 -8.67 35.52 -18.95
CA VAL A 302 -8.31 36.80 -18.36
C VAL A 302 -7.74 37.72 -19.44
N GLU A 303 -8.05 39.00 -19.37
CA GLU A 303 -7.51 40.00 -20.31
C GLU A 303 -5.97 40.04 -20.26
N GLU A 304 -5.34 40.25 -21.42
CA GLU A 304 -3.89 40.23 -21.56
C GLU A 304 -3.18 41.27 -20.65
N GLY A 305 -3.81 42.44 -20.42
CA GLY A 305 -3.29 43.45 -19.51
C GLY A 305 -3.21 42.97 -18.06
N ILE A 306 -4.27 42.31 -17.56
CA ILE A 306 -4.32 41.73 -16.21
C ILE A 306 -3.31 40.59 -16.10
N LEU A 307 -3.21 39.74 -17.12
CA LEU A 307 -2.25 38.64 -17.14
C LEU A 307 -0.79 39.11 -17.06
N ASN A 308 -0.45 40.17 -17.80
CA ASN A 308 0.89 40.75 -17.80
C ASN A 308 1.22 41.44 -16.47
N ASP A 309 0.25 42.14 -15.86
CA ASP A 309 0.38 42.69 -14.51
C ASP A 309 0.63 41.57 -13.48
N LEU A 310 -0.16 40.50 -13.53
CA LEU A 310 -0.02 39.34 -12.64
C LEU A 310 1.35 38.68 -12.79
N ARG A 311 1.86 38.50 -14.01
CA ARG A 311 3.22 37.98 -14.27
C ARG A 311 4.30 38.85 -13.63
N SER A 312 4.19 40.17 -13.78
CA SER A 312 5.12 41.14 -13.19
C SER A 312 5.12 41.03 -11.66
N LYS A 313 3.93 40.99 -11.05
CA LYS A 313 3.80 40.84 -9.60
C LYS A 313 4.32 39.48 -9.10
N ILE A 314 4.03 38.38 -9.78
CA ILE A 314 4.57 37.04 -9.43
C ILE A 314 6.10 37.06 -9.42
N HIS A 315 6.72 37.74 -10.40
CA HIS A 315 8.17 37.89 -10.43
C HIS A 315 8.69 38.71 -9.24
N ALA A 316 7.99 39.78 -8.85
CA ALA A 316 8.34 40.60 -7.68
C ALA A 316 8.18 39.85 -6.35
N HIS A 317 7.31 38.83 -6.30
CA HIS A 317 7.05 37.99 -5.14
C HIS A 317 7.87 36.68 -5.11
N ASP A 318 8.98 36.58 -5.87
CA ASP A 318 9.87 35.41 -5.84
C ASP A 318 10.49 35.20 -4.45
N PRO A 319 10.22 34.06 -3.77
CA PRO A 319 10.72 33.81 -2.42
C PRO A 319 12.20 33.41 -2.36
N SER A 320 12.86 33.22 -3.50
CA SER A 320 14.20 32.60 -3.58
C SER A 320 15.34 33.41 -2.95
N SER A 321 15.16 34.72 -2.77
CA SER A 321 16.17 35.60 -2.16
C SER A 321 16.00 35.75 -0.64
N SER A 322 14.98 35.12 -0.05
CA SER A 322 14.69 35.22 1.38
C SER A 322 15.66 34.38 2.21
N ALA A 323 16.01 34.88 3.40
CA ALA A 323 16.74 34.10 4.41
C ALA A 323 15.90 32.94 4.98
N ASP A 324 14.57 33.06 4.92
CA ASP A 324 13.61 32.01 5.27
C ASP A 324 12.70 31.78 4.06
N ILE A 325 13.17 30.90 3.17
CA ILE A 325 12.51 30.60 1.89
C ILE A 325 11.11 30.01 2.13
N GLN A 326 10.95 29.14 3.12
CA GLN A 326 9.66 28.49 3.40
C GLN A 326 8.62 29.50 3.85
N LYS A 327 8.98 30.39 4.79
CA LYS A 327 8.08 31.44 5.27
C LYS A 327 7.71 32.41 4.16
N GLU A 328 8.68 32.80 3.32
CA GLU A 328 8.41 33.72 2.22
C GLU A 328 7.55 33.07 1.12
N LEU A 329 7.83 31.80 0.77
CA LEU A 329 7.00 31.04 -0.15
C LEU A 329 5.55 30.95 0.33
N ARG A 330 5.33 30.69 1.63
CA ARG A 330 3.97 30.72 2.21
C ARG A 330 3.30 32.08 1.99
N LYS A 331 3.99 33.19 2.25
CA LYS A 331 3.41 34.53 2.00
C LYS A 331 3.10 34.76 0.53
N SER A 332 4.02 34.40 -0.37
CA SER A 332 3.84 34.55 -1.82
C SER A 332 2.66 33.72 -2.34
N LEU A 333 2.48 32.49 -1.85
CA LEU A 333 1.33 31.66 -2.20
C LEU A 333 0.00 32.20 -1.66
N LEU A 334 -0.01 32.75 -0.43
CA LEU A 334 -1.21 33.38 0.14
C LEU A 334 -1.58 34.68 -0.57
N TRP A 335 -0.58 35.47 -0.97
CA TRP A 335 -0.79 36.65 -1.81
C TRP A 335 -1.37 36.24 -3.18
N LEU A 336 -0.76 35.26 -3.85
CA LEU A 336 -1.22 34.78 -5.15
C LEU A 336 -2.64 34.20 -5.06
N ARG A 337 -2.95 33.46 -3.99
CA ARG A 337 -4.31 32.99 -3.69
C ARG A 337 -5.31 34.15 -3.71
N ASP A 338 -4.99 35.27 -3.07
CA ASP A 338 -5.89 36.43 -2.98
C ASP A 338 -6.07 37.13 -4.34
N GLU A 339 -4.98 37.32 -5.10
CA GLU A 339 -5.08 37.86 -6.46
C GLU A 339 -5.94 36.96 -7.35
N ILE A 340 -5.70 35.64 -7.35
CA ILE A 340 -6.45 34.68 -8.18
C ILE A 340 -7.92 34.62 -7.75
N ARG A 341 -8.21 34.69 -6.45
CA ARG A 341 -9.59 34.68 -5.94
C ARG A 341 -10.39 35.91 -6.34
N SER A 342 -9.72 37.04 -6.59
CA SER A 342 -10.36 38.28 -7.03
C SER A 342 -10.85 38.23 -8.49
N LEU A 343 -10.35 37.27 -9.28
CA LEU A 343 -10.75 37.08 -10.67
C LEU A 343 -12.15 36.47 -10.79
N SER A 344 -12.86 36.84 -11.85
CA SER A 344 -14.22 36.37 -12.11
C SER A 344 -14.25 34.91 -12.57
N CYS A 345 -15.10 34.12 -11.92
CA CYS A 345 -15.32 32.72 -12.25
C CYS A 345 -16.42 32.56 -13.32
N THR A 346 -16.29 31.49 -14.10
CA THR A 346 -17.31 31.04 -15.06
C THR A 346 -17.53 29.54 -14.91
N TYR A 347 -18.45 28.96 -15.69
CA TYR A 347 -18.60 27.51 -15.76
C TYR A 347 -17.38 26.81 -16.41
N LYS A 348 -16.49 27.57 -17.08
CA LYS A 348 -15.26 27.07 -17.73
C LYS A 348 -13.99 27.36 -16.93
N CYS A 349 -13.98 28.34 -16.03
CA CYS A 349 -12.84 28.68 -15.19
C CYS A 349 -13.24 28.81 -13.72
N ARG A 350 -12.57 28.04 -12.84
CA ARG A 350 -12.82 28.05 -11.39
C ARG A 350 -11.60 28.61 -10.65
N HIS A 351 -11.40 29.92 -10.74
CA HIS A 351 -10.32 30.61 -10.01
C HIS A 351 -10.49 30.45 -8.49
N ASP A 352 -11.72 30.36 -8.01
CA ASP A 352 -12.03 30.08 -6.61
C ASP A 352 -11.48 28.71 -6.14
N ALA A 353 -11.56 27.67 -6.97
CA ALA A 353 -10.97 26.37 -6.68
C ALA A 353 -9.44 26.39 -6.75
N ALA A 354 -8.88 27.10 -7.73
CA ALA A 354 -7.43 27.29 -7.85
C ALA A 354 -6.85 28.01 -6.64
N ALA A 355 -7.52 29.06 -6.15
CA ALA A 355 -7.15 29.77 -4.94
C ALA A 355 -7.21 28.85 -3.70
N ASP A 356 -8.25 28.04 -3.56
CA ASP A 356 -8.36 27.09 -2.45
C ASP A 356 -7.21 26.06 -2.47
N LEU A 357 -6.76 25.61 -3.65
CA LEU A 357 -5.59 24.74 -3.79
C LEU A 357 -4.27 25.45 -3.45
N LEU A 358 -4.07 26.69 -3.91
CA LEU A 358 -2.91 27.50 -3.54
C LEU A 358 -2.84 27.72 -2.02
N HIS A 359 -4.00 27.92 -1.38
CA HIS A 359 -4.10 28.01 0.06
C HIS A 359 -3.67 26.71 0.74
N ILE A 360 -4.07 25.55 0.23
CA ILE A 360 -3.61 24.25 0.76
C ILE A 360 -2.09 24.13 0.61
N TYR A 361 -1.52 24.45 -0.57
CA TYR A 361 -0.07 24.43 -0.77
C TYR A 361 0.69 25.38 0.16
N ALA A 362 0.15 26.56 0.45
CA ALA A 362 0.76 27.53 1.34
C ALA A 362 0.93 27.01 2.79
N TYR A 363 0.16 25.99 3.17
CA TYR A 363 0.23 25.35 4.49
C TYR A 363 0.88 23.97 4.46
N THR A 364 1.28 23.48 3.28
CA THR A 364 2.09 22.25 3.15
C THR A 364 3.55 22.56 3.47
N LYS A 365 4.16 21.79 4.36
CA LYS A 365 5.54 21.98 4.85
C LYS A 365 6.49 20.94 4.28
N TYR A 366 6.05 19.68 4.19
CA TYR A 366 6.89 18.58 3.73
C TYR A 366 6.55 18.23 2.28
N PHE A 367 7.57 18.37 1.43
CA PHE A 367 7.50 18.00 0.04
C PHE A 367 8.59 16.99 -0.28
N PHE A 368 8.25 16.02 -1.12
CA PHE A 368 9.17 14.99 -1.57
C PHE A 368 8.88 14.62 -3.02
N ARG A 369 9.86 14.02 -3.68
CA ARG A 369 9.70 13.39 -4.99
C ARG A 369 9.86 11.88 -4.87
N ILE A 370 9.24 11.16 -5.80
CA ILE A 370 9.47 9.73 -5.97
C ILE A 370 10.60 9.57 -6.98
N GLN A 371 11.63 8.82 -6.61
CA GLN A 371 12.70 8.44 -7.51
C GLN A 371 12.28 7.19 -8.29
N GLU A 372 11.79 7.40 -9.52
CA GLU A 372 11.41 6.34 -10.45
C GLU A 372 12.62 5.46 -10.80
N TYR A 373 12.44 4.15 -10.73
CA TYR A 373 13.45 3.17 -11.15
C TYR A 373 13.21 2.73 -12.60
N GLN A 374 14.13 1.94 -13.15
CA GLN A 374 13.98 1.38 -14.49
C GLN A 374 12.89 0.30 -14.54
N THR A 375 12.00 0.38 -15.53
CA THR A 375 11.07 -0.72 -15.85
C THR A 375 11.84 -1.95 -16.33
N ILE A 376 11.52 -3.12 -15.78
CA ILE A 376 12.14 -4.41 -16.16
C ILE A 376 11.07 -5.46 -16.48
N THR A 377 11.47 -6.44 -17.29
CA THR A 377 10.64 -7.61 -17.61
C THR A 377 11.35 -8.88 -17.14
N SER A 378 10.66 -9.73 -16.40
CA SER A 378 11.24 -10.98 -15.90
C SER A 378 11.52 -12.00 -17.00
N PRO A 379 12.43 -12.97 -16.75
CA PRO A 379 12.49 -14.19 -17.53
C PRO A 379 11.13 -14.92 -17.51
N PRO A 380 10.81 -15.71 -18.55
CA PRO A 380 9.50 -16.33 -18.64
C PRO A 380 9.30 -17.38 -17.53
N VAL A 381 8.11 -17.35 -16.94
CA VAL A 381 7.55 -18.47 -16.18
C VAL A 381 6.67 -19.30 -17.11
N HIS A 382 6.75 -20.61 -16.94
CA HIS A 382 6.03 -21.58 -17.77
C HIS A 382 4.80 -22.04 -17.01
N ILE A 383 3.64 -21.93 -17.67
CA ILE A 383 2.33 -22.26 -17.11
C ILE A 383 1.79 -23.43 -17.92
N SER A 384 1.69 -24.59 -17.28
CA SER A 384 1.16 -25.79 -17.91
C SER A 384 -0.38 -25.80 -17.84
N PRO A 385 -1.04 -26.64 -18.65
CA PRO A 385 -2.49 -26.85 -18.52
C PRO A 385 -2.91 -27.26 -17.09
N LEU A 386 -2.09 -28.02 -16.35
CA LEU A 386 -2.38 -28.40 -14.96
C LEU A 386 -2.47 -27.18 -14.04
N ASP A 387 -1.67 -26.14 -14.30
CA ASP A 387 -1.68 -24.90 -13.52
C ASP A 387 -2.98 -24.08 -13.68
N LEU A 388 -3.68 -24.25 -14.80
CA LEU A 388 -4.89 -23.48 -15.10
C LEU A 388 -6.16 -24.14 -14.56
N GLY A 389 -6.09 -25.42 -14.17
CA GLY A 389 -7.24 -26.21 -13.74
C GLY A 389 -8.13 -26.71 -14.89
N PRO A 390 -9.01 -27.69 -14.63
CA PRO A 390 -9.74 -28.45 -15.64
C PRO A 390 -10.74 -27.64 -16.48
N LYS A 391 -11.17 -26.46 -15.99
CA LYS A 391 -12.05 -25.54 -16.73
C LYS A 391 -11.35 -24.86 -17.90
N TYR A 392 -10.05 -24.62 -17.77
CA TYR A 392 -9.28 -23.79 -18.71
C TYR A 392 -8.34 -24.61 -19.60
N THR A 393 -7.96 -25.82 -19.17
CA THR A 393 -7.22 -26.81 -19.96
C THR A 393 -7.85 -27.05 -21.34
N ASN A 394 -9.18 -27.08 -21.42
CA ASN A 394 -9.90 -27.36 -22.67
C ASN A 394 -9.93 -26.16 -23.64
N LYS A 395 -9.68 -24.94 -23.17
CA LYS A 395 -9.68 -23.71 -24.00
C LYS A 395 -8.30 -23.37 -24.55
N SER A 396 -7.24 -23.73 -23.84
CA SER A 396 -5.86 -23.32 -24.13
C SER A 396 -5.06 -24.30 -24.99
N GLY A 397 -5.62 -25.49 -25.27
CA GLY A 397 -4.85 -26.60 -25.85
C GLY A 397 -3.85 -27.21 -24.87
N ALA A 398 -3.12 -28.25 -25.30
CA ALA A 398 -2.13 -28.96 -24.47
C ALA A 398 -0.77 -28.23 -24.33
N GLU A 399 -0.68 -26.97 -24.77
CA GLU A 399 0.58 -26.24 -24.86
C GLU A 399 0.92 -25.49 -23.56
N ILE A 400 2.20 -25.52 -23.20
CA ILE A 400 2.76 -24.73 -22.10
C ILE A 400 2.78 -23.26 -22.54
N GLN A 401 2.17 -22.39 -21.73
CA GLN A 401 2.12 -20.95 -21.97
C GLN A 401 3.27 -20.25 -21.27
N GLU A 402 3.92 -19.31 -21.94
CA GLU A 402 4.92 -18.44 -21.33
C GLU A 402 4.25 -17.15 -20.82
N TYR A 403 4.58 -16.78 -19.58
CA TYR A 403 4.22 -15.49 -19.01
C TYR A 403 5.48 -14.76 -18.55
N ARG A 404 5.53 -13.45 -18.75
CA ARG A 404 6.61 -12.58 -18.28
C ARG A 404 6.01 -11.44 -17.48
N LYS A 405 6.51 -11.22 -16.28
CA LYS A 405 6.05 -10.11 -15.44
C LYS A 405 6.79 -8.84 -15.82
N VAL A 406 6.04 -7.76 -16.00
CA VAL A 406 6.60 -6.41 -16.15
C VAL A 406 6.53 -5.72 -14.80
N TYR A 407 7.67 -5.25 -14.32
CA TYR A 407 7.79 -4.46 -13.10
C TYR A 407 7.94 -3.00 -13.49
N GLY A 408 6.99 -2.16 -13.09
CA GLY A 408 6.97 -0.73 -13.38
C GLY A 408 8.01 0.07 -12.59
N GLU A 409 8.12 1.35 -12.94
CA GLU A 409 9.12 2.28 -12.38
C GLU A 409 8.97 2.49 -10.87
N ASN A 410 7.74 2.38 -10.35
CA ASN A 410 7.42 2.58 -8.94
C ASN A 410 7.09 1.25 -8.23
N TYR A 411 7.39 0.10 -8.86
CA TYR A 411 6.98 -1.21 -8.35
C TYR A 411 7.54 -1.45 -6.94
N CYS A 412 8.84 -1.16 -6.75
CA CYS A 412 9.49 -1.35 -5.44
C CYS A 412 8.80 -0.50 -4.36
N LEU A 413 8.56 0.79 -4.62
CA LEU A 413 7.88 1.68 -3.69
C LEU A 413 6.45 1.20 -3.43
N GLY A 414 5.69 0.89 -4.48
CA GLY A 414 4.33 0.38 -4.35
C GLY A 414 4.28 -0.91 -3.53
N GLN A 415 5.15 -1.86 -3.81
CA GLN A 415 5.24 -3.14 -3.09
C GLN A 415 5.63 -2.94 -1.62
N LEU A 416 6.48 -1.96 -1.31
CA LEU A 416 6.87 -1.61 0.07
C LEU A 416 5.78 -0.84 0.83
N ILE A 417 5.03 0.04 0.15
CA ILE A 417 3.88 0.71 0.74
C ILE A 417 2.78 -0.32 1.01
N PHE A 418 2.47 -1.21 0.07
CA PHE A 418 1.46 -2.26 0.24
C PHE A 418 2.05 -3.58 0.74
N TRP A 419 3.10 -3.53 1.58
CA TRP A 419 3.82 -4.71 2.09
C TRP A 419 2.92 -5.76 2.74
N HIS A 420 1.76 -5.37 3.27
CA HIS A 420 0.82 -6.27 3.91
C HIS A 420 -0.11 -6.98 2.92
N ASN A 421 -0.26 -6.51 1.67
CA ASN A 421 -1.18 -7.06 0.68
C ASN A 421 -0.41 -7.76 -0.45
N GLN A 422 -0.35 -9.09 -0.39
CA GLN A 422 0.40 -9.90 -1.36
C GLN A 422 -0.42 -10.28 -2.59
N SER A 423 -1.73 -10.03 -2.58
CA SER A 423 -2.65 -10.26 -3.69
C SER A 423 -2.63 -9.14 -4.73
N ASN A 424 -1.98 -8.01 -4.43
CA ASN A 424 -1.86 -6.88 -5.34
C ASN A 424 -0.91 -7.20 -6.51
N THR A 425 -1.48 -7.37 -7.70
CA THR A 425 -0.72 -7.69 -8.92
C THR A 425 -0.10 -6.44 -9.58
N ASP A 426 -0.61 -5.25 -9.28
CA ASP A 426 -0.15 -3.97 -9.84
C ASP A 426 0.02 -2.90 -8.73
N PRO A 427 1.14 -2.98 -7.99
CA PRO A 427 1.45 -2.02 -6.93
C PRO A 427 1.61 -0.58 -7.42
N ASP A 428 2.10 -0.38 -8.65
CA ASP A 428 2.27 0.93 -9.28
C ASP A 428 0.94 1.67 -9.40
N GLN A 429 -0.05 1.05 -10.05
CA GLN A 429 -1.38 1.65 -10.20
C GLN A 429 -2.08 1.84 -8.86
N THR A 430 -1.89 0.90 -7.94
CA THR A 430 -2.49 0.97 -6.61
C THR A 430 -1.94 2.16 -5.83
N LEU A 431 -0.62 2.40 -5.91
CA LEU A 431 0.04 3.55 -5.30
C LEU A 431 -0.55 4.86 -5.85
N VAL A 432 -0.62 5.01 -7.18
CA VAL A 432 -1.19 6.21 -7.82
C VAL A 432 -2.64 6.44 -7.39
N LYS A 433 -3.47 5.39 -7.36
CA LYS A 433 -4.89 5.52 -6.97
C LYS A 433 -5.05 5.89 -5.49
N ALA A 434 -4.24 5.29 -4.61
CA ALA A 434 -4.36 5.48 -3.17
C ALA A 434 -3.80 6.82 -2.68
N SER A 435 -2.84 7.41 -3.41
CA SER A 435 -2.22 8.69 -3.06
C SER A 435 -3.05 9.94 -3.39
N LYS A 436 -4.10 9.82 -4.22
CA LYS A 436 -4.88 10.98 -4.71
C LYS A 436 -5.55 11.75 -3.59
N GLY A 437 -5.26 13.04 -3.49
CA GLY A 437 -5.85 13.99 -2.56
C GLY A 437 -5.26 13.95 -1.15
N CYS A 438 -4.99 12.77 -0.60
CA CYS A 438 -4.36 12.65 0.72
C CYS A 438 -2.86 12.92 0.69
N LEU A 439 -2.16 12.54 -0.38
CA LEU A 439 -0.70 12.67 -0.52
C LEU A 439 -0.31 13.49 -1.76
N SER A 440 -0.97 13.23 -2.89
CA SER A 440 -0.84 13.98 -4.14
C SER A 440 -2.04 14.90 -4.29
N LEU A 441 -1.83 16.22 -4.17
CA LEU A 441 -2.89 17.19 -4.32
C LEU A 441 -3.35 17.30 -5.79
N PRO A 442 -4.58 17.81 -6.04
CA PRO A 442 -5.10 17.98 -7.39
C PRO A 442 -4.19 18.82 -8.28
N ASP A 443 -4.27 18.58 -9.58
CA ASP A 443 -3.61 19.37 -10.61
C ASP A 443 -4.27 20.76 -10.73
N ILE A 444 -3.51 21.83 -10.87
CA ILE A 444 -4.08 23.19 -10.96
C ILE A 444 -4.92 23.38 -12.24
N GLY A 445 -4.59 22.63 -13.32
CA GLY A 445 -5.35 22.59 -14.56
C GLY A 445 -6.75 21.98 -14.41
N SER A 446 -7.01 21.25 -13.32
CA SER A 446 -8.33 20.68 -13.02
C SER A 446 -9.48 21.69 -12.96
N PHE A 447 -9.14 22.98 -12.83
CA PHE A 447 -10.09 24.07 -12.65
C PHE A 447 -10.40 24.86 -13.94
N TYR A 448 -9.72 24.56 -15.05
CA TYR A 448 -9.86 25.27 -16.34
C TYR A 448 -10.24 24.36 -17.53
N ALA A 449 -11.24 24.78 -18.33
CA ALA A 449 -11.84 23.97 -19.39
C ALA A 449 -10.87 23.54 -20.49
N ASN A 450 -9.86 24.35 -20.81
CA ASN A 450 -8.89 24.03 -21.87
C ASN A 450 -8.01 22.80 -21.57
N ALA A 451 -8.06 22.27 -20.34
CA ALA A 451 -7.36 21.04 -19.96
C ALA A 451 -8.14 19.74 -20.24
N GLN A 452 -9.47 19.78 -20.53
CA GLN A 452 -10.28 18.56 -20.80
C GLN A 452 -11.57 18.81 -21.63
N ASN A 453 -12.16 17.72 -22.14
CA ASN A 453 -13.42 17.70 -22.90
C ASN A 453 -14.57 18.48 -22.19
N PRO A 454 -15.23 19.45 -22.85
CA PRO A 454 -16.16 20.41 -22.25
C PRO A 454 -17.56 19.87 -21.89
N SER A 455 -17.78 18.55 -21.87
CA SER A 455 -19.12 17.96 -21.78
C SER A 455 -19.70 17.86 -20.36
N GLN A 456 -18.98 18.30 -19.31
CA GLN A 456 -19.46 18.25 -17.92
C GLN A 456 -19.28 19.60 -17.22
N ASN A 457 -20.37 20.11 -16.62
CA ASN A 457 -20.34 21.30 -15.77
C ASN A 457 -19.41 21.05 -14.57
N ARG A 458 -18.36 21.87 -14.40
CA ARG A 458 -17.44 21.77 -13.26
C ARG A 458 -18.11 22.29 -11.99
N VAL A 459 -18.67 21.38 -11.21
CA VAL A 459 -19.38 21.71 -9.97
C VAL A 459 -18.39 21.95 -8.82
N TYR A 460 -18.08 23.22 -8.59
CA TYR A 460 -17.39 23.66 -7.38
C TYR A 460 -18.25 24.63 -6.58
N GLY A 461 -18.25 24.48 -5.27
CA GLY A 461 -19.02 25.35 -4.38
C GLY A 461 -18.96 24.89 -2.93
N PRO A 462 -19.83 25.44 -2.06
CA PRO A 462 -19.82 25.16 -0.63
C PRO A 462 -19.95 23.68 -0.28
N ARG A 463 -20.74 22.90 -1.04
CA ARG A 463 -20.90 21.45 -0.81
C ARG A 463 -19.61 20.68 -1.10
N THR A 464 -18.95 20.97 -2.23
CA THR A 464 -17.68 20.33 -2.63
C THR A 464 -16.60 20.61 -1.59
N VAL A 465 -16.48 21.87 -1.14
CA VAL A 465 -15.49 22.22 -0.12
C VAL A 465 -15.81 21.63 1.25
N ARG A 466 -17.09 21.53 1.64
CA ARG A 466 -17.46 20.82 2.87
C ARG A 466 -17.06 19.35 2.82
N SER A 467 -17.34 18.67 1.72
CA SER A 467 -16.95 17.27 1.50
C SER A 467 -15.42 17.08 1.54
N MET A 468 -14.69 17.98 0.87
CA MET A 468 -13.23 18.02 0.89
C MET A 468 -12.70 18.17 2.33
N LEU A 469 -13.19 19.16 3.07
CA LEU A 469 -12.79 19.41 4.46
C LEU A 469 -13.14 18.24 5.38
N GLU A 470 -14.33 17.66 5.26
CA GLU A 470 -14.72 16.48 6.02
C GLU A 470 -13.78 15.30 5.76
N ARG A 471 -13.34 15.11 4.51
CA ARG A 471 -12.35 14.08 4.17
C ARG A 471 -10.98 14.40 4.74
N MET A 472 -10.50 15.64 4.64
CA MET A 472 -9.23 16.06 5.22
C MET A 472 -9.20 15.87 6.75
N GLU A 473 -10.28 16.25 7.45
CA GLU A 473 -10.34 16.21 8.92
C GLU A 473 -10.62 14.80 9.48
N LYS A 474 -11.52 14.02 8.85
CA LYS A 474 -12.00 12.74 9.41
C LYS A 474 -11.44 11.50 8.72
N GLN A 475 -10.93 11.65 7.51
CA GLN A 475 -10.46 10.55 6.65
C GLN A 475 -9.16 10.92 5.94
N SER A 476 -8.23 11.57 6.66
CA SER A 476 -7.00 12.18 6.12
C SER A 476 -6.15 11.21 5.29
N GLN A 477 -6.15 9.92 5.64
CA GLN A 477 -5.37 8.88 4.97
C GLN A 477 -6.10 8.20 3.80
N ARG A 478 -7.33 8.61 3.45
CA ARG A 478 -8.08 8.04 2.33
C ARG A 478 -7.92 8.88 1.07
N SER A 479 -7.80 8.21 -0.07
CA SER A 479 -7.82 8.90 -1.36
C SER A 479 -9.11 9.67 -1.55
N TRP A 480 -9.06 10.81 -2.25
CA TRP A 480 -10.25 11.59 -2.58
C TRP A 480 -11.09 10.86 -3.63
N PRO A 481 -12.42 10.98 -3.60
CA PRO A 481 -13.26 10.26 -4.54
C PRO A 481 -12.99 10.82 -5.94
N LYS A 482 -13.19 10.00 -6.97
CA LYS A 482 -13.23 10.52 -8.34
C LYS A 482 -14.45 11.42 -8.45
N ASP A 483 -14.24 12.73 -8.46
CA ASP A 483 -15.26 13.70 -8.77
C ASP A 483 -14.92 14.48 -10.05
N GLN A 484 -15.84 15.33 -10.50
CA GLN A 484 -15.71 16.02 -11.78
C GLN A 484 -14.70 17.17 -11.76
N ILE A 485 -14.17 17.56 -10.60
CA ILE A 485 -13.31 18.74 -10.50
C ILE A 485 -11.90 18.47 -10.02
N TRP A 486 -11.62 17.39 -9.28
CA TRP A 486 -10.25 17.04 -8.92
C TRP A 486 -9.66 16.09 -9.96
N LEU A 487 -8.79 16.61 -10.81
CA LEU A 487 -7.91 15.80 -11.63
C LEU A 487 -6.58 15.62 -10.91
N PHE A 488 -5.97 14.46 -11.10
CA PHE A 488 -4.70 14.11 -10.49
C PHE A 488 -3.78 13.60 -11.59
N ARG A 489 -2.54 14.08 -11.61
CA ARG A 489 -1.51 13.58 -12.52
C ARG A 489 -1.22 12.10 -12.24
N SER A 490 -0.93 11.35 -13.29
CA SER A 490 -0.48 9.96 -13.18
C SER A 490 0.94 9.86 -12.62
N SER A 491 1.83 10.78 -13.03
CA SER A 491 3.17 10.97 -12.44
C SER A 491 3.32 12.43 -11.99
N PRO A 492 3.02 12.74 -10.71
CA PRO A 492 3.25 14.05 -10.12
C PRO A 492 4.75 14.34 -9.98
N LYS A 493 5.17 15.59 -10.27
CA LYS A 493 6.57 16.05 -10.09
C LYS A 493 7.03 16.01 -8.63
N PHE A 494 6.09 16.18 -7.70
CA PHE A 494 6.31 16.16 -6.27
C PHE A 494 5.02 15.75 -5.56
N PHE A 495 5.17 15.39 -4.30
CA PHE A 495 4.12 14.99 -3.38
C PHE A 495 4.25 15.83 -2.10
N GLY A 496 3.14 16.02 -1.41
CA GLY A 496 3.08 16.84 -0.21
C GLY A 496 1.67 17.30 0.05
N SER A 497 1.25 17.22 1.31
CA SER A 497 -0.06 17.71 1.72
C SER A 497 -0.06 18.09 3.21
N PRO A 498 -0.98 18.96 3.64
CA PRO A 498 -1.14 19.25 5.06
C PRO A 498 -1.57 18.03 5.89
N MET A 499 -2.19 17.03 5.25
CA MET A 499 -2.55 15.77 5.90
C MET A 499 -1.31 14.93 6.20
N LEU A 500 -0.33 14.90 5.29
CA LEU A 500 0.97 14.26 5.56
C LEU A 500 1.70 15.01 6.67
N ASP A 501 1.72 16.34 6.62
CA ASP A 501 2.36 17.16 7.66
C ASP A 501 1.77 16.89 9.04
N ALA A 502 0.45 16.71 9.13
CA ALA A 502 -0.24 16.36 10.37
C ALA A 502 0.20 14.99 10.91
N VAL A 503 0.42 14.00 10.04
CA VAL A 503 0.96 12.69 10.44
C VAL A 503 2.42 12.82 10.92
N ILE A 504 3.27 13.51 10.15
CA ILE A 504 4.69 13.71 10.49
C ILE A 504 4.86 14.42 11.83
N ASN A 505 4.04 15.45 12.10
CA ASN A 505 4.13 16.22 13.34
C ASN A 505 3.29 15.64 14.48
N ASN A 506 2.61 14.51 14.28
CA ASN A 506 1.62 13.95 15.19
C ASN A 506 0.64 15.02 15.72
N SER A 507 0.10 15.83 14.79
CA SER A 507 -0.75 16.98 15.08
C SER A 507 -2.07 16.92 14.30
N THR A 508 -3.01 17.80 14.66
CA THR A 508 -4.17 18.06 13.79
C THR A 508 -3.76 18.94 12.60
N LEU A 509 -4.62 19.04 11.59
CA LEU A 509 -4.49 20.03 10.52
C LEU A 509 -4.40 21.45 11.07
N ASP A 510 -3.70 22.31 10.34
CA ASP A 510 -3.51 23.71 10.72
C ASP A 510 -4.86 24.44 10.85
N ARG A 511 -5.08 25.08 12.00
CA ARG A 511 -6.36 25.72 12.33
C ARG A 511 -6.62 26.95 11.47
N GLU A 512 -5.59 27.72 11.12
CA GLU A 512 -5.73 28.91 10.26
C GLU A 512 -6.10 28.47 8.84
N MET A 513 -5.46 27.42 8.34
CA MET A 513 -5.76 26.84 7.04
C MET A 513 -7.24 26.46 6.93
N ILE A 514 -7.71 25.64 7.88
CA ILE A 514 -9.08 25.13 7.92
C ILE A 514 -10.09 26.25 8.15
N HIS A 515 -9.77 27.20 9.05
CA HIS A 515 -10.64 28.33 9.33
C HIS A 515 -10.88 29.18 8.07
N TRP A 516 -9.83 29.48 7.31
CA TRP A 516 -9.97 30.24 6.07
C TRP A 516 -10.80 29.48 5.04
N LEU A 517 -10.56 28.17 4.81
CA LEU A 517 -11.35 27.39 3.83
C LEU A 517 -12.85 27.33 4.18
N LYS A 518 -13.18 27.31 5.48
CA LYS A 518 -14.57 27.34 5.98
C LYS A 518 -15.26 28.70 5.80
N HIS A 519 -14.52 29.81 5.89
CA HIS A 519 -15.05 31.18 5.91
C HIS A 519 -14.59 32.05 4.73
N ARG A 520 -14.03 31.43 3.69
CA ARG A 520 -13.51 32.12 2.52
C ARG A 520 -14.61 32.95 1.83
N PRO A 521 -14.27 34.11 1.23
CA PRO A 521 -15.22 34.96 0.52
C PRO A 521 -15.96 34.21 -0.60
N GLU A 522 -17.19 34.63 -0.93
CA GLU A 522 -17.89 34.07 -2.10
C GLU A 522 -17.12 34.37 -3.39
N ALA A 523 -17.22 33.47 -4.36
CA ALA A 523 -16.57 33.65 -5.66
C ALA A 523 -17.24 34.81 -6.42
N VAL A 524 -16.43 35.61 -7.10
CA VAL A 524 -16.92 36.62 -8.05
C VAL A 524 -17.39 35.87 -9.30
N TRP A 525 -18.62 36.11 -9.74
CA TRP A 525 -19.17 35.46 -10.94
C TRP A 525 -19.44 36.52 -12.01
N ASP A 526 -18.92 36.29 -13.21
CA ASP A 526 -19.38 37.05 -14.39
C ASP A 526 -20.77 36.55 -14.77
N ARG A 527 -21.68 37.50 -15.00
CA ARG A 527 -23.07 37.24 -15.39
C ARG A 527 -23.20 36.81 -16.83
#